data_AF-W9DBA3-F1
#
_entry.id   AF-W9DBA3-F1
#
_cell.length_a   1.000
_cell.length_b   1.000
_cell.length_c   1.000
_cell.angle_alpha   90.00
_cell.angle_beta   90.00
_cell.angle_gamma   90.00
#
_symmetry.space_group_name_H-M   'P 1'
#
loop_
_entity.id
_entity.type
_entity.pdbx_description
1 polymer ?
#
loop_
_entity_poly.entity_id
_entity_poly.type
_entity_poly.pdbx_seq_one_letter_code
_entity_poly.pdbx_strand_id
1 'polypeptide(L)' 'MVVVDAEMVLIGSANITGTALLRNIECGVLLRDQSVAGEIITTINTLVSRGELMTY' A
#
# COMPACT_ATOMS: atom_id res chain seq x y z
N MET A 1 -3.17 -1.19 -0.49
CA MET A 1 -1.69 -1.16 -0.45
C MET A 1 -1.23 -1.48 0.96
N VAL A 2 -0.21 -2.31 1.11
CA VAL A 2 0.40 -2.65 2.41
C VAL A 2 1.91 -2.62 2.25
N VAL A 3 2.62 -1.95 3.17
CA VAL A 3 4.08 -1.99 3.29
C VAL A 3 4.43 -2.84 4.52
N VAL A 4 5.35 -3.78 4.38
CA VAL A 4 5.78 -4.68 5.46
C VAL A 4 7.29 -4.51 5.67
N ASP A 5 7.68 -4.22 6.91
CA ASP A 5 9.07 -4.08 7.38
C ASP A 5 9.95 -3.12 6.58
N ALA A 6 9.35 -2.18 5.83
CA ALA A 6 10.05 -1.30 4.89
C ALA A 6 10.86 -2.03 3.80
N GLU A 7 10.52 -3.29 3.50
CA GLU A 7 11.23 -4.13 2.53
C GLU A 7 10.31 -4.72 1.46
N MET A 8 9.02 -4.84 1.78
CA MET A 8 8.04 -5.44 0.89
C MET A 8 6.82 -4.56 0.75
N VAL A 9 6.25 -4.56 -0.46
CA VAL A 9 5.01 -3.85 -0.74
C VAL A 9 4.06 -4.73 -1.53
N LEU A 10 2.83 -4.83 -1.05
CA LEU A 10 1.70 -5.34 -1.81
C LEU A 10 0.88 -4.15 -2.33
N ILE A 11 0.90 -3.94 -3.65
CA ILE A 11 0.08 -2.97 -4.36
C ILE A 11 -0.90 -3.70 -5.27
N GLY A 12 -2.02 -3.06 -5.61
CA GLY A 12 -3.01 -3.67 -6.48
C GLY A 12 -4.32 -2.91 -6.51
N SER A 13 -5.25 -3.42 -7.31
CA SER A 13 -6.62 -2.90 -7.42
C SER A 13 -7.50 -3.27 -6.22
N ALA A 14 -7.13 -4.32 -5.48
CA ALA A 14 -7.93 -4.83 -4.37
C ALA A 14 -8.00 -3.85 -3.19
N ASN A 15 -9.21 -3.40 -2.89
CA ASN A 15 -9.52 -2.81 -1.59
C ASN A 15 -9.51 -3.88 -0.48
N ILE A 16 -9.20 -3.51 0.76
CA ILE A 16 -9.21 -4.44 1.91
C ILE A 16 -10.67 -4.64 2.37
N THR A 17 -11.42 -5.45 1.61
CA THR A 17 -12.84 -5.75 1.87
C THR A 17 -13.15 -7.20 1.50
N GLY A 18 -14.15 -7.79 2.15
CA GLY A 18 -14.60 -9.15 1.82
C GLY A 18 -15.07 -9.29 0.36
N THR A 19 -15.69 -8.26 -0.20
CA THR A 19 -16.13 -8.25 -1.61
C THR A 19 -14.96 -8.31 -2.58
N ALA A 20 -13.95 -7.45 -2.40
CA ALA A 20 -12.76 -7.46 -3.27
C ALA A 20 -12.01 -8.79 -3.21
N LEU A 21 -11.91 -9.40 -2.01
CA LEU A 21 -11.20 -10.66 -1.81
C LEU A 21 -11.91 -11.88 -2.41
N LEU A 22 -13.25 -11.90 -2.41
CA LEU A 22 -14.02 -13.11 -2.70
C LEU A 22 -14.84 -13.04 -4.00
N ARG A 23 -15.05 -11.85 -4.55
CA ARG A 23 -16.00 -11.65 -5.65
C ARG A 23 -15.44 -10.89 -6.85
N ASN A 24 -14.50 -9.99 -6.63
CA ASN A 24 -13.96 -9.18 -7.71
C ASN A 24 -12.79 -9.89 -8.40
N ILE A 25 -12.62 -9.58 -9.69
CA ILE A 25 -11.36 -9.84 -10.38
C ILE A 25 -10.43 -8.70 -10.02
N GLU A 26 -9.39 -9.01 -9.25
CA GLU A 26 -8.39 -8.06 -8.78
C GLU A 26 -7.00 -8.47 -9.26
N CYS A 27 -6.09 -7.50 -9.37
CA CYS A 27 -4.68 -7.76 -9.63
C CYS A 27 -3.84 -7.17 -8.51
N GLY A 28 -2.95 -7.99 -7.94
CA GLY A 28 -1.98 -7.59 -6.94
C GLY A 28 -0.57 -7.91 -7.40
N VAL A 29 0.37 -7.03 -7.08
CA VAL A 29 1.80 -7.21 -7.29
C VAL A 29 2.49 -7.14 -5.94
N LEU A 30 3.22 -8.20 -5.61
CA LEU A 30 4.12 -8.24 -4.45
C LEU A 30 5.52 -7.88 -4.93
N LEU A 31 6.04 -6.76 -4.44
CA LEU A 31 7.40 -6.32 -4.66
C LEU A 31 8.21 -6.58 -3.39
N ARG A 32 9.38 -7.20 -3.55
CA ARG A 32 10.39 -7.38 -2.49
C ARG A 32 11.59 -6.51 -2.84
N ASP A 33 11.44 -5.22 -2.60
CA ASP A 33 12.42 -4.22 -2.98
C ASP A 33 12.36 -3.06 -1.97
N GLN A 34 13.46 -2.92 -1.23
CA GLN A 34 13.60 -1.91 -0.19
C GLN A 34 13.56 -0.48 -0.74
N SER A 35 14.06 -0.26 -1.97
CA SER A 35 14.04 1.07 -2.59
C SER A 35 12.60 1.50 -2.91
N VAL A 36 11.81 0.58 -3.49
CA VAL A 36 10.39 0.82 -3.78
C VAL A 36 9.59 1.00 -2.50
N ALA A 37 9.86 0.19 -1.47
CA ALA A 37 9.23 0.35 -0.16
C ALA A 37 9.53 1.74 0.45
N GLY A 38 10.78 2.20 0.35
CA GLY A 38 11.20 3.53 0.81
C GLY A 38 10.51 4.69 0.09
N GLU A 39 10.34 4.61 -1.23
CA GLU A 39 9.61 5.63 -2.01
C GLU A 39 8.14 5.71 -1.62
N ILE A 40 7.50 4.55 -1.39
CA ILE A 40 6.11 4.48 -0.96
C ILE A 40 5.94 5.04 0.45
N ILE A 41 6.82 4.69 1.39
CA ILE A 41 6.82 5.26 2.75
C ILE A 41 6.98 6.78 2.70
N THR A 42 7.90 7.29 1.87
CA THR A 42 8.11 8.73 1.71
C THR A 42 6.85 9.43 1.20
N THR A 43 6.15 8.81 0.26
CA THR A 43 4.88 9.32 -0.26
C THR A 43 3.81 9.36 0.83
N ILE A 44 3.64 8.28 1.60
CA ILE A 44 2.70 8.21 2.73
C ILE A 44 3.01 9.32 3.74
N ASN A 45 4.27 9.45 4.16
CA ASN A 45 4.69 10.47 5.12
C ASN A 45 4.44 11.90 4.59
N THR A 46 4.60 12.11 3.28
CA THR A 46 4.29 13.39 2.65
C THR A 46 2.80 13.72 2.81
N LEU A 47 1.91 12.76 2.50
CA LEU A 47 0.46 12.95 2.65
C LEU A 47 0.04 13.20 4.11
N VAL A 48 0.66 12.50 5.06
CA VAL A 48 0.44 12.71 6.49
C VAL A 48 0.89 14.11 6.90
N SER A 49 2.09 14.54 6.50
CA SER A 49 2.63 15.86 6.85
C SER A 49 1.81 17.03 6.29
N ARG A 50 1.09 16.81 5.19
CA ARG A 50 0.17 17.78 4.58
C ARG A 50 -1.23 17.78 5.20
N GLY A 51 -1.54 16.83 6.08
CA GLY A 51 -2.90 16.63 6.60
C GLY A 51 -3.89 16.05 5.59
N GLU A 52 -3.40 15.50 4.48
CA GLU A 52 -4.21 14.86 3.43
C GLU A 52 -4.52 13.40 3.76
N LEU A 53 -3.66 12.76 4.57
CA LEU A 53 -3.85 11.43 5.10
C LEU A 53 -3.83 11.46 6.62
N MET A 54 -4.90 10.99 7.26
CA MET A 54 -5.00 10.92 8.71
C MET A 54 -4.49 9.58 9.23
N THR A 55 -3.71 9.63 10.31
CA THR A 55 -3.34 8.47 11.11
C THR A 55 -4.20 8.45 12.37
N TYR A 56 -4.86 7.33 12.64
CA TYR A 56 -5.69 7.10 13.83
C TYR A 56 -4.93 6.38 14.94
#